data_AF-A0A7L9MBC8-F1
#
_entry.id   AF-A0A7L9MBC8-F1
#
_cell.length_a   1.000
_cell.length_b   1.000
_cell.length_c   1.000
_cell.angle_alpha   90.00
_cell.angle_beta   90.00
_cell.angle_gamma   90.00
#
_symmetry.space_group_name_H-M   'P 1'
#
loop_
_entity.id
_entity.type
_entity.pdbx_description
1 polymer ?
#
loop_
_entity_poly.entity_id
_entity_poly.type
_entity_poly.pdbx_seq_one_letter_code
_entity_poly.pdbx_strand_id
1 'polypeptide(L)'
;MEMLKLVALDEEDLQVLSAHLQDAVLKVSDLQYLAREKRFLLTANRFVWEEARPKFLRKPSYQRRRTALHFNRVSMAKATGINRQNQDDVLSLLTIRFIPGQTPAGTIELTFSANAAIRLDVECIEAQLTDLGAAWETESLPRHNV
;
A
#
# COMPACT_ATOMS: atom_id res chain seq x y z
N MET A 1 -20.15 -1.09 -8.32
CA MET A 1 -19.65 -0.74 -6.98
C MET A 1 -18.54 0.28 -7.17
N GLU A 2 -18.62 1.38 -6.43
CA GLU A 2 -17.81 2.58 -6.62
C GLU A 2 -16.32 2.31 -6.37
N MET A 3 -15.44 3.07 -7.03
CA MET A 3 -13.99 2.96 -6.87
C MET A 3 -13.57 3.56 -5.52
N LEU A 4 -12.73 2.85 -4.77
CA LEU A 4 -12.24 3.37 -3.49
C LEU A 4 -11.32 4.57 -3.73
N LYS A 5 -11.59 5.67 -3.03
CA LYS A 5 -10.71 6.83 -2.95
C LYS A 5 -10.62 7.27 -1.49
N LEU A 6 -9.43 7.17 -0.93
CA LEU A 6 -9.16 7.51 0.47
C LEU A 6 -7.98 8.47 0.54
N VAL A 7 -8.01 9.34 1.54
CA VAL A 7 -6.93 10.27 1.89
C VAL A 7 -6.55 10.01 3.34
N ALA A 8 -5.27 10.10 3.67
CA ALA A 8 -4.78 10.08 5.03
C ALA A 8 -4.00 11.34 5.35
N LEU A 9 -4.41 12.03 6.42
CA LEU A 9 -3.79 13.25 6.93
C LEU A 9 -3.25 13.08 8.35
N ASP A 10 -3.59 11.97 9.02
CA ASP A 10 -3.07 11.59 10.33
C ASP A 10 -2.78 10.07 10.41
N GLU A 11 -2.37 9.62 11.58
CA GLU A 11 -1.99 8.22 11.81
C GLU A 11 -3.20 7.26 11.78
N GLU A 12 -4.38 7.72 12.21
CA GLU A 12 -5.61 6.92 12.23
C GLU A 12 -6.07 6.64 10.80
N ASP A 13 -6.08 7.67 9.94
CA ASP A 13 -6.37 7.51 8.53
C ASP A 13 -5.34 6.59 7.84
N LEU A 14 -4.06 6.73 8.19
CA LEU A 14 -3.00 5.90 7.62
C LEU A 14 -3.19 4.42 7.97
N GLN A 15 -3.69 4.12 9.18
CA GLN A 15 -4.05 2.75 9.57
C GLN A 15 -5.19 2.21 8.70
N VAL A 16 -6.19 3.03 8.36
CA VAL A 16 -7.27 2.64 7.43
C VAL A 16 -6.70 2.31 6.05
N LEU A 17 -5.80 3.15 5.52
CA LEU A 17 -5.11 2.86 4.26
C LEU A 17 -4.31 1.56 4.34
N SER A 18 -3.56 1.34 5.42
CA SER A 18 -2.79 0.12 5.63
C SER A 18 -3.68 -1.12 5.60
N ALA A 19 -4.85 -1.07 6.24
CA ALA A 19 -5.79 -2.20 6.26
C ALA A 19 -6.33 -2.53 4.85
N HIS A 20 -6.66 -1.52 4.04
CA HIS A 20 -7.12 -1.74 2.66
C HIS A 20 -6.03 -2.24 1.72
N LEU A 21 -4.77 -1.97 2.05
CA LEU A 21 -3.59 -2.35 1.27
C LEU A 21 -2.88 -3.59 1.79
N GLN A 22 -3.33 -4.17 2.91
CA GLN A 22 -2.80 -5.42 3.41
C GLN A 22 -2.94 -6.51 2.32
N ASP A 23 -1.84 -7.20 2.05
CA ASP A 23 -1.71 -8.23 1.00
C ASP A 23 -1.84 -7.71 -0.43
N ALA A 24 -1.64 -6.40 -0.61
CA ALA A 24 -1.44 -5.82 -1.91
C ALA A 24 -0.11 -6.32 -2.49
N VAL A 25 -0.18 -6.75 -3.75
CA VAL A 25 0.96 -7.29 -4.48
C VAL A 25 1.35 -6.32 -5.59
N LEU A 26 2.65 -6.06 -5.72
CA LEU A 26 3.21 -5.12 -6.68
C LEU A 26 4.58 -5.59 -7.14
N LYS A 27 5.04 -5.12 -8.30
CA LYS A 27 6.41 -5.35 -8.76
C LYS A 27 7.34 -4.24 -8.27
N VAL A 28 8.64 -4.51 -8.27
CA VAL A 28 9.66 -3.46 -8.06
C VAL A 28 9.50 -2.33 -9.09
N SER A 29 9.12 -2.65 -10.33
CA SER A 29 8.82 -1.66 -11.38
C SER A 29 7.62 -0.75 -11.09
N ASP A 30 6.75 -1.14 -10.16
CA ASP A 30 5.58 -0.36 -9.79
C ASP A 30 5.91 0.75 -8.79
N LEU A 31 7.15 0.82 -8.28
CA LEU A 31 7.62 1.80 -7.30
C LEU A 31 8.31 2.99 -7.98
N GLN A 32 7.92 4.21 -7.60
CA GLN A 32 8.52 5.42 -8.14
C GLN A 32 8.75 6.48 -7.06
N TYR A 33 9.96 7.02 -7.00
CA TYR A 33 10.29 8.19 -6.16
C TYR A 33 10.61 9.40 -7.03
N LEU A 34 9.78 10.44 -6.93
CA LEU A 34 9.89 11.70 -7.66
C LEU A 34 10.44 12.76 -6.72
N ALA A 35 11.77 12.76 -6.51
CA ALA A 35 12.44 13.61 -5.51
C ALA A 35 12.17 15.11 -5.71
N ARG A 36 12.14 15.59 -6.96
CA ARG A 36 11.86 17.00 -7.27
C ARG A 36 10.45 17.43 -6.87
N GLU A 37 9.50 16.51 -6.91
CA GLU A 37 8.10 16.74 -6.55
C GLU A 37 7.83 16.39 -5.08
N LYS A 38 8.82 15.85 -4.36
CA LYS A 38 8.67 15.27 -3.02
C LYS A 38 7.53 14.26 -2.94
N ARG A 39 7.43 13.36 -3.94
CA ARG A 39 6.39 12.33 -3.99
C ARG A 39 6.97 10.93 -4.09
N PHE A 40 6.33 10.00 -3.39
CA PHE A 40 6.54 8.56 -3.58
C PHE A 40 5.25 7.94 -4.09
N LEU A 41 5.32 7.11 -5.13
CA LEU A 41 4.18 6.47 -5.75
C LEU A 41 4.41 4.97 -5.81
N LEU A 42 3.33 4.22 -5.64
CA LEU A 42 3.27 2.82 -5.99
C LEU A 42 1.96 2.50 -6.68
N THR A 43 1.98 1.50 -7.56
CA THR A 43 0.75 0.84 -8.02
C THR A 43 0.74 -0.60 -7.55
N ALA A 44 -0.41 -1.09 -7.13
CA ALA A 44 -0.52 -2.42 -6.55
C ALA A 44 -1.84 -3.08 -6.92
N ASN A 45 -1.88 -4.40 -6.76
CA ASN A 45 -3.09 -5.20 -6.84
C ASN A 45 -3.56 -5.51 -5.42
N ARG A 46 -4.39 -4.63 -4.85
CA ARG A 46 -4.92 -4.83 -3.49
C ARG A 46 -5.96 -5.93 -3.47
N PHE A 47 -6.03 -6.67 -2.37
CA PHE A 47 -7.14 -7.58 -2.11
C PHE A 47 -8.35 -6.79 -1.60
N VAL A 48 -9.54 -7.12 -2.07
CA VAL A 48 -10.79 -6.42 -1.71
C VAL A 48 -11.37 -7.07 -0.45
N TRP A 49 -10.75 -6.78 0.70
CA TRP A 49 -11.14 -7.33 2.00
C TRP A 49 -12.58 -7.01 2.40
N GLU A 50 -13.09 -5.87 1.96
CA GLU A 50 -14.45 -5.41 2.22
C GLU A 50 -15.52 -6.34 1.62
N GLU A 51 -15.20 -7.07 0.55
CA GLU A 51 -16.11 -8.01 -0.12
C GLU A 51 -15.84 -9.48 0.24
N ALA A 52 -14.75 -9.77 0.95
CA ALA A 52 -14.38 -11.12 1.34
C ALA A 52 -15.20 -11.67 2.52
N ARG A 53 -16.02 -10.84 3.19
CA ARG A 53 -16.87 -11.26 4.30
C ARG A 53 -18.11 -12.03 3.81
N PRO A 54 -18.50 -13.13 4.47
CA PRO A 54 -19.74 -13.84 4.15
C PRO A 54 -20.94 -12.90 4.31
N LYS A 55 -21.76 -12.78 3.25
CA LYS A 55 -23.07 -12.10 3.32
C LYS A 55 -24.15 -13.18 3.43
N PHE A 56 -25.25 -12.88 4.13
CA PHE A 56 -26.31 -13.83 4.55
C PHE A 56 -26.80 -14.84 3.49
N LEU A 57 -26.60 -14.59 2.19
CA LEU A 57 -27.03 -15.46 1.08
C LEU A 57 -26.01 -15.61 -0.06
N ARG A 58 -24.77 -15.14 0.09
CA ARG A 58 -23.78 -15.14 -1.01
C ARG A 58 -22.44 -15.67 -0.52
N LYS A 59 -21.90 -16.67 -1.25
CA LYS A 59 -20.52 -17.14 -1.03
C LYS A 59 -19.55 -15.95 -1.17
N PRO A 60 -18.52 -15.85 -0.33
CA PRO A 60 -17.51 -14.80 -0.49
C PRO A 60 -16.85 -14.94 -1.87
N SER A 61 -16.86 -13.86 -2.65
CA SER A 61 -16.07 -13.76 -3.88
C SER A 61 -14.80 -13.00 -3.54
N TYR A 62 -13.65 -13.63 -3.69
CA TYR A 62 -12.39 -12.93 -3.51
C TYR A 62 -12.08 -12.14 -4.78
N GLN A 63 -11.69 -10.89 -4.59
CA GLN A 63 -11.45 -9.97 -5.67
C GLN A 63 -10.14 -9.22 -5.44
N ARG A 64 -9.53 -8.78 -6.53
CA ARG A 64 -8.44 -7.81 -6.50
C ARG A 64 -8.80 -6.60 -7.33
N ARG A 65 -8.18 -5.47 -6.98
CA ARG A 65 -8.27 -4.20 -7.72
C ARG A 65 -6.90 -3.62 -7.93
N ARG A 66 -6.67 -3.09 -9.13
CA ARG A 66 -5.49 -2.27 -9.42
C ARG A 66 -5.71 -0.92 -8.77
N THR A 67 -4.74 -0.47 -7.98
CA THR A 67 -4.85 0.73 -7.18
C THR A 67 -3.54 1.51 -7.21
N ALA A 68 -3.60 2.82 -7.05
CA ALA A 68 -2.45 3.69 -6.87
C ALA A 68 -2.45 4.25 -5.45
N LEU A 69 -1.29 4.19 -4.81
CA LEU A 69 -1.02 4.87 -3.55
C LEU A 69 0.10 5.87 -3.80
N HIS A 70 -0.08 7.11 -3.33
CA HIS A 70 1.02 8.07 -3.30
C HIS A 70 1.10 8.76 -1.95
N PHE A 71 2.33 9.17 -1.62
CA PHE A 71 2.67 9.99 -0.47
C PHE A 71 3.27 11.30 -0.98
N ASN A 72 2.80 12.42 -0.43
CA ASN A 72 3.37 13.74 -0.68
C ASN A 72 4.34 14.11 0.44
N ARG A 73 5.07 15.23 0.26
CA ARG A 73 6.01 15.75 1.24
C ARG A 73 7.13 14.78 1.63
N VAL A 74 7.49 13.87 0.72
CA VAL A 74 8.56 12.88 0.89
C VAL A 74 9.91 13.51 0.58
N SER A 75 10.68 13.76 1.63
CA SER A 75 12.04 14.31 1.55
C SER A 75 13.10 13.28 1.16
N MET A 76 12.87 12.00 1.50
CA MET A 76 13.78 10.91 1.21
C MET A 76 13.04 9.57 1.17
N ALA A 77 13.51 8.66 0.32
CA ALA A 77 13.05 7.27 0.27
C ALA A 77 14.25 6.31 0.35
N LYS A 78 14.17 5.32 1.22
CA LYS A 78 15.17 4.25 1.39
C LYS A 78 14.50 2.90 1.24
N ALA A 79 15.17 1.96 0.58
CA ALA A 79 14.70 0.59 0.43
C ALA A 79 15.73 -0.39 1.02
N THR A 80 15.24 -1.40 1.74
CA THR A 80 16.02 -2.49 2.30
C THR A 80 15.42 -3.81 1.86
N GLY A 81 16.24 -4.80 1.51
CA GLY A 81 15.76 -6.12 1.07
C GLY A 81 15.07 -6.12 -0.30
N ILE A 82 15.15 -5.03 -1.07
CA ILE A 82 14.57 -4.90 -2.41
C ILE A 82 15.70 -4.77 -3.43
N ASN A 83 15.78 -5.74 -4.36
CA ASN A 83 16.72 -5.65 -5.47
C ASN A 83 16.16 -4.74 -6.57
N ARG A 84 16.60 -3.48 -6.57
CA ARG A 84 16.15 -2.49 -7.56
C ARG A 84 16.59 -2.79 -9.00
N GLN A 85 17.52 -3.72 -9.22
CA GLN A 85 17.92 -4.13 -10.57
C GLN A 85 16.95 -5.14 -11.17
N ASN A 86 16.23 -5.89 -10.33
CA ASN A 86 15.26 -6.87 -10.78
C ASN A 86 13.84 -6.30 -10.73
N GLN A 87 13.44 -5.70 -11.84
CA GLN A 87 12.18 -4.96 -11.95
C GLN A 87 10.94 -5.84 -11.87
N ASP A 88 11.08 -7.14 -12.15
CA ASP A 88 9.98 -8.12 -12.12
C ASP A 88 9.76 -8.77 -10.76
N ASP A 89 10.65 -8.54 -9.78
CA ASP A 89 10.49 -9.08 -8.43
C ASP A 89 9.18 -8.58 -7.80
N VAL A 90 8.46 -9.53 -7.21
CA VAL A 90 7.15 -9.29 -6.61
C VAL A 90 7.29 -9.02 -5.12
N LEU A 91 6.71 -7.92 -4.67
CA LEU A 91 6.60 -7.51 -3.28
C LEU A 91 5.17 -7.76 -2.79
N SER A 92 5.03 -8.23 -1.55
CA SER A 92 3.73 -8.36 -0.87
C SER A 92 3.70 -7.43 0.33
N LEU A 93 2.87 -6.40 0.28
CA LEU A 93 2.76 -5.39 1.33
C LEU A 93 2.03 -5.98 2.55
N LEU A 94 2.66 -5.90 3.72
CA LEU A 94 2.11 -6.40 4.97
C LEU A 94 1.50 -5.28 5.82
N THR A 95 2.18 -4.14 5.91
CA THR A 95 1.73 -3.01 6.73
C THR A 95 2.35 -1.71 6.27
N ILE A 96 1.63 -0.61 6.53
CA ILE A 96 2.11 0.76 6.45
C ILE A 96 1.98 1.36 7.85
N ARG A 97 3.07 1.88 8.41
CA ARG A 97 3.04 2.54 9.72
C ARG A 97 3.74 3.88 9.70
N PHE A 98 3.29 4.80 10.56
CA PHE A 98 4.01 6.04 10.85
C PHE A 98 4.87 5.86 12.10
N ILE A 99 6.06 6.43 12.06
CA ILE A 99 6.98 6.51 13.21
C ILE A 99 7.18 8.01 13.46
N PRO A 100 6.59 8.56 14.53
CA PRO A 100 6.71 9.98 14.84
C PRO A 100 8.18 10.41 15.03
N GLY A 101 8.54 11.53 14.41
CA GLY A 101 9.81 12.22 14.60
C GLY A 101 9.58 13.56 15.31
N GLN A 102 10.16 14.63 14.78
CA GLN A 102 9.84 15.98 15.21
C GLN A 102 8.51 16.41 14.61
N THR A 103 7.44 16.48 15.42
CA THR A 103 6.09 16.84 14.97
C THR A 103 6.06 18.09 14.07
N PRO A 104 5.38 18.07 12.91
CA PRO A 104 4.53 16.98 12.39
C PRO A 104 5.27 15.92 11.56
N ALA A 105 6.59 16.02 11.44
CA ALA A 105 7.40 15.14 10.62
C ALA A 105 7.61 13.76 11.25
N GLY A 106 7.97 12.79 10.42
CA GLY A 106 8.30 11.43 10.84
C GLY A 106 8.69 10.55 9.67
N THR A 107 8.67 9.24 9.89
CA THR A 107 8.96 8.24 8.86
C THR A 107 7.75 7.36 8.63
N ILE A 108 7.31 7.25 7.38
CA ILE A 108 6.36 6.20 6.97
C ILE A 108 7.16 4.97 6.57
N GLU A 109 6.90 3.83 7.19
CA GLU A 109 7.50 2.54 6.86
C GLU A 109 6.47 1.63 6.20
N LEU A 110 6.76 1.21 4.96
CA LEU A 110 6.06 0.18 4.23
C LEU A 110 6.84 -1.12 4.40
N THR A 111 6.26 -2.09 5.08
CA THR A 111 6.89 -3.40 5.31
C THR A 111 6.30 -4.43 4.37
N PHE A 112 7.17 -5.16 3.68
CA PHE A 112 6.82 -6.23 2.76
C PHE A 112 7.22 -7.58 3.36
N SER A 113 6.70 -8.66 2.77
CA SER A 113 7.19 -10.01 3.05
C SER A 113 8.68 -10.16 2.70
N ALA A 114 9.27 -11.29 3.11
CA ALA A 114 10.68 -11.61 2.86
C ALA A 114 11.67 -10.55 3.40
N ASN A 115 11.36 -9.90 4.53
CA ASN A 115 12.19 -8.89 5.19
C ASN A 115 12.54 -7.68 4.31
N ALA A 116 11.67 -7.34 3.35
CA ALA A 116 11.81 -6.15 2.53
C ALA A 116 11.05 -4.96 3.16
N ALA A 117 11.58 -3.75 3.02
CA ALA A 117 10.95 -2.55 3.54
C ALA A 117 11.31 -1.30 2.72
N ILE A 118 10.39 -0.33 2.70
CA ILE A 118 10.63 1.03 2.21
C ILE A 118 10.34 2.02 3.33
N ARG A 119 11.27 2.93 3.58
CA ARG A 119 11.13 4.01 4.57
C ARG A 119 11.11 5.35 3.85
N LEU A 120 10.08 6.15 4.14
CA LEU A 120 9.86 7.47 3.57
C LEU A 120 9.96 8.50 4.69
N ASP A 121 10.92 9.41 4.60
CA ASP A 121 10.99 10.53 5.54
C ASP A 121 10.10 11.66 5.04
N VAL A 122 9.08 12.01 5.82
CA VAL A 122 7.98 12.90 5.42
C VAL A 122 7.89 14.12 6.33
N GLU A 123 7.55 15.27 5.75
CA GLU A 123 7.29 16.50 6.53
C GLU A 123 6.00 16.39 7.36
N CYS A 124 5.02 15.61 6.89
CA CYS A 124 3.79 15.23 7.57
C CYS A 124 3.15 14.02 6.88
N ILE A 125 2.11 13.43 7.49
CA ILE A 125 1.31 12.39 6.82
C ILE A 125 0.43 13.08 5.76
N GLU A 126 0.64 12.74 4.50
CA GLU A 126 -0.22 13.16 3.39
C GLU A 126 -0.18 12.05 2.33
N ALA A 127 -1.19 11.18 2.35
CA ALA A 127 -1.26 10.04 1.44
C ALA A 127 -2.64 9.93 0.78
N GLN A 128 -2.69 9.36 -0.42
CA GLN A 128 -3.95 9.08 -1.10
C GLN A 128 -3.91 7.73 -1.81
N LEU A 129 -4.96 6.94 -1.60
CA LEU A 129 -5.24 5.67 -2.26
C LEU A 129 -6.37 5.86 -3.26
N THR A 130 -6.24 5.32 -4.47
CA THR A 130 -7.30 5.37 -5.50
C THR A 130 -7.31 4.11 -6.35
N ASP A 131 -8.46 3.45 -6.44
CA ASP A 131 -8.66 2.33 -7.37
C ASP A 131 -8.66 2.84 -8.82
N LEU A 132 -8.00 2.11 -9.72
CA LEU A 132 -7.75 2.50 -11.11
C LEU A 132 -8.67 1.79 -12.12
N GLY A 133 -9.61 0.97 -11.65
CA GLY A 133 -10.50 0.24 -12.54
C GLY A 133 -11.41 -0.77 -11.85
N ALA A 134 -12.02 -1.63 -12.68
CA ALA A 134 -12.90 -2.69 -12.23
C ALA A 134 -12.14 -3.75 -11.42
N ALA A 135 -12.85 -4.40 -10.50
CA ALA A 135 -12.34 -5.57 -9.80
C ALA A 135 -12.31 -6.79 -10.73
N TRP A 136 -11.38 -7.71 -10.47
CA TRP A 136 -11.39 -9.06 -11.05
C TRP A 136 -11.40 -10.10 -9.95
N GLU A 137 -12.03 -11.25 -10.24
CA GLU A 137 -12.09 -12.37 -9.30
C GLU A 137 -10.74 -13.06 -9.17
N THR A 138 -10.48 -13.60 -7.97
CA THR A 138 -9.32 -14.44 -7.70
C THR A 138 -9.75 -15.62 -6.84
N GLU A 139 -9.11 -16.78 -7.02
CA GLU A 139 -9.31 -17.92 -6.12
C GLU A 139 -8.36 -17.86 -4.91
N SER A 140 -7.33 -17.01 -4.97
CA SER A 140 -6.26 -16.91 -3.97
C SER A 140 -6.63 -15.94 -2.85
N LEU A 141 -7.09 -16.47 -1.73
CA LEU A 141 -7.16 -15.76 -0.46
C LEU A 141 -5.75 -15.66 0.16
N PRO A 142 -5.27 -14.46 0.54
CA PRO A 142 -4.03 -14.33 1.30
C PRO A 142 -4.09 -15.16 2.59
N ARG A 143 -3.05 -15.95 2.85
CA ARG A 143 -2.90 -16.74 4.06
C ARG A 143 -1.54 -16.45 4.68
N HIS A 144 -1.55 -16.09 5.96
CA HIS A 144 -0.34 -15.96 6.76
C HIS A 144 -0.45 -16.95 7.91
N ASN A 145 0.53 -17.84 8.04
CA ASN A 145 0.67 -18.61 9.26
C ASN A 145 1.25 -17.65 10.30
N VAL A 146 0.47 -17.38 11.35
CA VAL A 146 0.92 -16.64 12.54
C VAL A 146 1.68 -17.59 13.46
#